data_AF-A0A3B8SZZ2-F1
#
_entry.id   AF-A0A3B8SZZ2-F1
#
_cell.length_a   1.000
_cell.length_b   1.000
_cell.length_c   1.000
_cell.angle_alpha   90.00
_cell.angle_beta   90.00
_cell.angle_gamma   90.00
#
_symmetry.space_group_name_H-M   'P 1'
#
loop_
_entity.id
_entity.type
_entity.pdbx_description
1 polymer ?
#
loop_
_entity_poly.entity_id
_entity_poly.type
_entity_poly.pdbx_seq_one_letter_code
_entity_poly.pdbx_strand_id
1 'polypeptide(L)'
;MKEIKTVDLWTEQYENQYECFNGAFVDGFSLDNIPFDEYKIIRNCNCLIEVDNPDIKISNKHNAIVFYKNKEIVRLVVLNKKTDIDKCIEVALNQYYGKIILKDIFEKNNITFTDIDMHEEAIYKDIEPDKKEIDVGSCDRWNLLYSMLKGSYTESNTSYGNFESDRYEFIPELYIKYELLTNTEKFIIEHKCAFINTIKTRLIPIQENSLLTRNNRI
;
A
#
# COMPACT_ATOMS: atom_id res chain seq x y z
N MET A 1 -16.15 9.14 13.06
CA MET A 1 -15.12 8.68 12.10
C MET A 1 -14.69 7.30 12.52
N LYS A 2 -14.76 6.30 11.63
CA LYS A 2 -14.34 4.92 11.93
C LYS A 2 -12.82 4.91 12.03
N GLU A 3 -12.28 4.28 13.07
CA GLU A 3 -10.84 4.06 13.22
C GLU A 3 -10.45 2.73 12.56
N ILE A 4 -9.45 2.77 11.68
CA ILE A 4 -8.93 1.63 10.94
C ILE A 4 -7.55 1.31 11.47
N LYS A 5 -7.38 0.08 11.94
CA LYS A 5 -6.12 -0.40 12.56
C LYS A 5 -5.35 -1.41 11.72
N THR A 6 -5.96 -1.85 10.62
CA THR A 6 -5.43 -2.87 9.73
C THR A 6 -6.04 -2.68 8.35
N VAL A 7 -5.23 -2.84 7.30
CA VAL A 7 -5.62 -2.74 5.89
C VAL A 7 -4.46 -3.18 5.02
N ASP A 8 -4.68 -3.70 3.81
CA ASP A 8 -3.57 -3.86 2.88
C ASP A 8 -3.00 -2.48 2.49
N LEU A 9 -1.71 -2.26 2.71
CA LEU A 9 -1.06 -0.96 2.68
C LEU A 9 0.15 -0.97 1.74
N TRP A 10 0.13 -0.09 0.73
CA TRP A 10 1.27 0.21 -0.12
C TRP A 10 1.83 1.60 0.20
N THR A 11 3.15 1.69 0.33
CA THR A 11 3.86 2.96 0.56
C THR A 11 4.76 3.26 -0.63
N GLU A 12 4.54 4.39 -1.30
CA GLU A 12 5.34 4.78 -2.45
C GLU A 12 6.77 5.17 -2.04
N GLN A 13 7.79 4.46 -2.54
CA GLN A 13 9.20 4.68 -2.19
C GLN A 13 9.74 5.98 -2.80
N TYR A 14 9.43 6.26 -4.08
CA TYR A 14 9.87 7.44 -4.81
C TYR A 14 8.73 8.00 -5.67
N GLU A 15 8.79 9.30 -5.98
CA GLU A 15 7.77 9.98 -6.77
C GLU A 15 7.50 9.26 -8.10
N ASN A 16 6.22 8.98 -8.38
CA ASN A 16 5.75 8.32 -9.61
C ASN A 16 6.23 6.86 -9.75
N GLN A 17 6.32 6.12 -8.64
CA GLN A 17 6.61 4.69 -8.68
C GLN A 17 5.39 3.91 -9.16
N TYR A 18 5.30 3.70 -10.48
CA TYR A 18 4.14 3.03 -11.10
C TYR A 18 3.89 1.63 -10.54
N GLU A 19 4.90 0.92 -10.08
CA GLU A 19 4.76 -0.41 -9.47
C GLU A 19 3.84 -0.40 -8.25
N CYS A 20 3.87 0.67 -7.45
CA CYS A 20 2.99 0.86 -6.30
C CYS A 20 1.51 0.88 -6.73
N PHE A 21 1.21 1.59 -7.82
CA PHE A 21 -0.14 1.69 -8.39
C PHE A 21 -0.53 0.41 -9.11
N ASN A 22 0.34 -0.15 -9.93
CA ASN A 22 0.06 -1.37 -10.70
C ASN A 22 -0.35 -2.50 -9.77
N GLY A 23 0.40 -2.70 -8.68
CA GLY A 23 0.07 -3.69 -7.66
C GLY A 23 -1.26 -3.39 -6.96
N ALA A 24 -1.42 -2.16 -6.45
CA ALA A 24 -2.61 -1.77 -5.71
C ALA A 24 -3.91 -1.78 -6.56
N PHE A 25 -3.83 -1.58 -7.87
CA PHE A 25 -5.01 -1.59 -8.75
C PHE A 25 -5.36 -2.98 -9.29
N VAL A 26 -4.46 -3.96 -9.23
CA VAL A 26 -4.67 -5.32 -9.75
C VAL A 26 -4.75 -6.39 -8.66
N ASP A 27 -4.26 -6.12 -7.45
CA ASP A 27 -4.22 -7.12 -6.39
C ASP A 27 -5.61 -7.62 -6.01
N GLY A 28 -5.74 -8.95 -5.95
CA GLY A 28 -6.98 -9.68 -5.68
C GLY A 28 -7.93 -9.85 -6.86
N PHE A 29 -7.65 -9.28 -8.03
CA PHE A 29 -8.47 -9.51 -9.23
C PHE A 29 -8.34 -10.96 -9.71
N SER A 30 -9.49 -11.56 -10.00
CA SER A 30 -9.62 -12.79 -10.77
C SER A 30 -10.81 -12.70 -11.71
N LEU A 31 -10.96 -13.64 -12.65
CA LEU A 31 -12.11 -13.65 -13.57
C LEU A 31 -13.46 -13.63 -12.86
N ASP A 32 -13.52 -14.19 -11.64
CA ASP A 32 -14.74 -14.32 -10.84
C ASP A 32 -14.73 -13.45 -9.57
N ASN A 33 -13.66 -12.68 -9.32
CA ASN A 33 -13.51 -11.87 -8.13
C ASN A 33 -13.09 -10.43 -8.44
N ILE A 34 -13.91 -9.49 -8.01
CA ILE A 34 -13.66 -8.06 -8.11
C ILE A 34 -13.36 -7.52 -6.70
N PRO A 35 -12.09 -7.19 -6.39
CA PRO A 35 -11.64 -6.95 -5.01
C PRO A 35 -12.15 -5.63 -4.42
N PHE A 36 -12.57 -4.67 -5.24
CA PHE A 36 -13.15 -3.39 -4.83
C PHE A 36 -14.14 -2.88 -5.87
N ASP A 37 -15.09 -2.05 -5.46
CA ASP A 37 -16.11 -1.41 -6.32
C ASP A 37 -16.00 0.12 -6.34
N GLU A 38 -15.18 0.69 -5.46
CA GLU A 38 -14.93 2.14 -5.40
C GLU A 38 -13.49 2.41 -4.93
N TYR A 39 -12.90 3.51 -5.39
CA TYR A 39 -11.70 4.07 -4.78
C TYR A 39 -11.79 5.59 -4.61
N LYS A 40 -11.07 6.15 -3.66
CA LYS A 40 -11.06 7.58 -3.35
C LYS A 40 -9.64 8.09 -3.36
N ILE A 41 -9.39 9.10 -4.18
CA ILE A 41 -8.14 9.85 -4.23
C ILE A 41 -8.23 10.97 -3.18
N ILE A 42 -7.20 11.07 -2.35
CA ILE A 42 -7.08 12.06 -1.28
C ILE A 42 -5.80 12.85 -1.52
N ARG A 43 -5.96 14.09 -1.95
CA ARG A 43 -4.86 15.00 -2.26
C ARG A 43 -4.52 15.87 -1.06
N ASN A 44 -3.25 16.23 -0.96
CA ASN A 44 -2.73 17.17 0.04
C ASN A 44 -3.16 16.85 1.47
N CYS A 45 -3.04 15.58 1.87
CA CYS A 45 -3.20 15.13 3.24
C CYS A 45 -1.84 14.95 3.92
N ASN A 46 -1.79 14.51 5.17
CA ASN A 46 -0.59 14.06 5.84
C ASN A 46 -0.78 12.66 6.42
N CYS A 47 -0.02 11.70 5.88
CA CYS A 47 0.23 10.42 6.51
C CYS A 47 1.56 10.51 7.26
N LEU A 48 1.49 10.60 8.58
CA LEU A 48 2.65 10.67 9.47
C LEU A 48 3.17 9.26 9.72
N ILE A 49 4.48 9.07 9.50
CA ILE A 49 5.11 7.76 9.58
C ILE A 49 6.24 7.80 10.61
N GLU A 50 6.05 7.09 11.71
CA GLU A 50 7.03 6.90 12.77
C GLU A 50 7.73 5.56 12.59
N VAL A 51 9.05 5.55 12.77
CA VAL A 51 9.89 4.35 12.67
C VAL A 51 10.91 4.45 13.80
N ASP A 52 11.01 3.43 14.65
CA ASP A 52 11.95 3.42 15.78
C ASP A 52 13.36 2.96 15.40
N ASN A 53 13.51 2.26 14.29
CA ASN A 53 14.79 1.78 13.78
C ASN A 53 15.46 2.84 12.87
N PRO A 54 16.63 3.38 13.24
CA PRO A 54 17.29 4.45 12.48
C PRO A 54 17.83 4.01 11.11
N ASP A 55 18.01 2.70 10.88
CA ASP A 55 18.46 2.15 9.60
C ASP A 55 17.32 1.99 8.58
N ILE A 56 16.07 2.07 9.04
CA ILE A 56 14.87 2.00 8.20
C ILE A 56 14.35 3.42 8.00
N LYS A 57 14.43 3.92 6.76
CA LYS A 57 13.97 5.26 6.41
C LYS A 57 12.69 5.20 5.60
N ILE A 58 11.64 5.80 6.13
CA ILE A 58 10.34 5.98 5.47
C ILE A 58 9.93 7.44 5.71
N SER A 59 9.61 8.17 4.63
CA SER A 59 9.16 9.57 4.70
C SER A 59 7.66 9.65 4.96
N ASN A 60 7.22 10.76 5.53
CA ASN A 60 5.80 11.08 5.54
C ASN A 60 5.27 11.18 4.10
N LYS A 61 4.01 10.81 3.93
CA LYS A 61 3.33 10.82 2.64
C LYS A 61 2.24 11.87 2.63
N HIS A 62 1.95 12.43 1.47
CA HIS A 62 1.12 13.64 1.35
C HIS A 62 -0.07 13.52 0.40
N ASN A 63 -0.26 12.33 -0.17
CA ASN A 63 -1.48 11.95 -0.86
C ASN A 63 -1.80 10.50 -0.49
N ALA A 64 -3.05 10.08 -0.70
CA ALA A 64 -3.48 8.71 -0.47
C ALA A 64 -4.54 8.25 -1.47
N ILE A 65 -4.67 6.94 -1.63
CA ILE A 65 -5.79 6.31 -2.32
C ILE A 65 -6.38 5.25 -1.40
N VAL A 66 -7.68 5.33 -1.14
CA VAL A 66 -8.41 4.33 -0.34
C VAL A 66 -9.33 3.54 -1.24
N PHE A 67 -9.33 2.22 -1.14
CA PHE A 67 -10.20 1.35 -1.93
C PHE A 67 -11.27 0.74 -1.03
N TYR A 68 -12.46 0.56 -1.60
CA TYR A 68 -13.64 0.08 -0.91
C TYR A 68 -14.27 -1.10 -1.64
N LYS A 69 -14.78 -2.04 -0.86
CA LYS A 69 -15.68 -3.09 -1.32
C LYS A 69 -16.94 -3.05 -0.49
N ASN A 70 -18.10 -2.86 -1.11
CA ASN A 70 -19.37 -2.77 -0.39
C ASN A 70 -19.33 -1.76 0.77
N LYS A 71 -18.68 -0.60 0.57
CA LYS A 71 -18.45 0.47 1.57
C LYS A 71 -17.48 0.13 2.71
N GLU A 72 -16.88 -1.04 2.70
CA GLU A 72 -15.81 -1.41 3.63
C GLU A 72 -14.45 -1.14 3.02
N ILE A 73 -13.50 -0.62 3.80
CA ILE A 73 -12.15 -0.32 3.34
C ILE A 73 -11.39 -1.63 3.18
N VAL A 74 -10.76 -1.81 2.02
CA VAL A 74 -9.98 -3.02 1.72
C VAL A 74 -8.50 -2.74 1.47
N ARG A 75 -8.15 -1.52 1.06
CA ARG A 75 -6.77 -1.16 0.71
C ARG A 75 -6.50 0.32 0.91
N LEU A 76 -5.27 0.64 1.27
CA LEU A 76 -4.72 1.98 1.40
C LEU A 76 -3.41 2.07 0.62
N VAL A 77 -3.24 3.14 -0.14
CA VAL A 77 -1.98 3.51 -0.78
C VAL A 77 -1.61 4.89 -0.26
N VAL A 78 -0.37 5.10 0.16
CA VAL A 78 0.14 6.40 0.61
C VAL A 78 1.30 6.84 -0.27
N LEU A 79 1.26 8.10 -0.71
CA LEU A 79 2.00 8.60 -1.87
C LEU A 79 2.78 9.89 -1.55
N ASN A 80 3.88 10.12 -2.27
CA ASN A 80 4.70 11.32 -2.15
C ASN A 80 3.94 12.57 -2.60
N LYS A 81 4.40 13.74 -2.14
CA LYS A 81 3.73 15.03 -2.41
C LYS A 81 3.63 15.36 -3.89
N LYS A 82 4.70 15.11 -4.65
CA LYS A 82 4.80 15.50 -6.06
C LYS A 82 4.41 14.40 -7.05
N THR A 83 3.82 13.31 -6.55
CA THR A 83 3.35 12.21 -7.39
C THR A 83 2.22 12.70 -8.29
N ASP A 84 2.36 12.47 -9.59
CA ASP A 84 1.34 12.67 -10.60
C ASP A 84 0.35 11.50 -10.53
N ILE A 85 -0.58 11.60 -9.58
CA ILE A 85 -1.55 10.54 -9.26
C ILE A 85 -2.35 10.15 -10.50
N ASP A 86 -2.81 11.13 -11.27
CA ASP A 86 -3.67 10.91 -12.43
C ASP A 86 -2.94 10.09 -13.50
N LYS A 87 -1.70 10.46 -13.80
CA LYS A 87 -0.85 9.70 -14.73
C LYS A 87 -0.53 8.31 -14.20
N CYS A 88 -0.24 8.17 -12.91
CA CYS A 88 0.07 6.86 -12.33
C CYS A 88 -1.14 5.91 -12.38
N ILE A 89 -2.35 6.43 -12.11
CA ILE A 89 -3.59 5.68 -12.26
C ILE A 89 -3.84 5.33 -13.73
N GLU A 90 -3.65 6.28 -14.65
CA GLU A 90 -3.79 6.02 -16.09
C GLU A 90 -2.87 4.87 -16.55
N VAL A 91 -1.60 4.89 -16.12
CA VAL A 91 -0.65 3.80 -16.41
C VAL A 91 -1.14 2.48 -15.84
N ALA A 92 -1.59 2.47 -14.58
CA ALA A 92 -2.09 1.27 -13.93
C ALA A 92 -3.36 0.71 -14.60
N LEU A 93 -4.28 1.56 -15.07
CA LEU A 93 -5.50 1.13 -15.75
C LEU A 93 -5.24 0.64 -17.19
N ASN A 94 -4.17 1.10 -17.83
CA ASN A 94 -3.79 0.66 -19.17
C ASN A 94 -2.99 -0.66 -19.18
N GLN A 95 -2.76 -1.27 -18.02
CA GLN A 95 -2.09 -2.57 -17.94
C GLN A 95 -2.96 -3.72 -18.45
N TYR A 96 -2.34 -4.78 -18.96
CA TYR A 96 -3.05 -5.96 -19.43
C TYR A 96 -3.33 -6.95 -18.30
N TYR A 97 -4.59 -7.35 -18.15
CA TYR A 97 -4.99 -8.48 -17.31
C TYR A 97 -5.41 -9.64 -18.21
N GLY A 98 -4.51 -10.59 -18.44
CA GLY A 98 -4.69 -11.63 -19.45
C GLY A 98 -4.72 -11.03 -20.86
N LYS A 99 -5.90 -11.02 -21.49
CA LYS A 99 -6.11 -10.46 -22.84
C LYS A 99 -6.93 -9.16 -22.84
N ILE A 100 -7.31 -8.66 -21.66
CA ILE A 100 -8.21 -7.51 -21.50
C ILE A 100 -7.42 -6.38 -20.83
N ILE A 101 -7.73 -5.13 -21.16
CA ILE A 101 -7.14 -3.96 -20.50
C ILE A 101 -7.85 -3.77 -19.15
N LEU A 102 -7.11 -3.47 -18.09
CA LEU A 102 -7.69 -3.33 -16.75
C LEU A 102 -8.80 -2.27 -16.70
N LYS A 103 -8.65 -1.18 -17.46
CA LYS A 103 -9.68 -0.15 -17.67
C LYS A 103 -11.02 -0.74 -18.12
N ASP A 104 -11.02 -1.66 -19.08
CA ASP A 104 -12.25 -2.30 -19.57
C ASP A 104 -12.92 -3.14 -18.48
N ILE A 105 -12.12 -3.75 -17.59
CA ILE A 105 -12.62 -4.48 -16.42
C ILE A 105 -13.28 -3.52 -15.43
N PHE A 106 -12.68 -2.36 -15.19
CA PHE A 106 -13.22 -1.34 -14.30
C PHE A 106 -14.56 -0.81 -14.84
N GLU A 107 -14.63 -0.49 -16.13
CA GLU A 107 -15.84 -0.02 -16.80
C GLU A 107 -16.94 -1.10 -16.76
N LYS A 108 -16.62 -2.35 -17.11
CA LYS A 108 -17.58 -3.47 -17.09
C LYS A 108 -18.18 -3.72 -15.70
N ASN A 109 -17.40 -3.49 -14.64
CA ASN A 109 -17.82 -3.71 -13.26
C ASN A 109 -18.36 -2.45 -12.58
N ASN A 110 -18.49 -1.33 -13.30
CA ASN A 110 -18.93 -0.04 -12.77
C ASN A 110 -18.11 0.40 -11.54
N ILE A 111 -16.80 0.18 -11.56
CA ILE A 111 -15.92 0.64 -10.49
C ILE A 111 -15.86 2.17 -10.57
N THR A 112 -16.24 2.84 -9.48
CA THR A 112 -16.32 4.31 -9.44
C THR A 112 -15.18 4.91 -8.62
N PHE A 113 -14.99 6.23 -8.74
CA PHE A 113 -14.05 6.92 -7.88
C PHE A 113 -14.51 8.31 -7.45
N THR A 114 -13.93 8.77 -6.36
CA THR A 114 -14.03 10.15 -5.87
C THR A 114 -12.65 10.77 -5.73
N ASP A 115 -12.56 12.09 -5.84
CA ASP A 115 -11.33 12.86 -5.69
C ASP A 115 -11.60 14.03 -4.74
N ILE A 116 -10.82 14.11 -3.66
CA ILE A 116 -10.93 15.15 -2.65
C ILE A 116 -9.57 15.78 -2.37
N ASP A 117 -9.59 17.04 -2.00
CA ASP A 117 -8.42 17.77 -1.51
C ASP A 117 -8.61 18.12 -0.03
N MET A 118 -7.66 17.70 0.81
CA MET A 118 -7.67 17.99 2.25
C MET A 118 -7.11 19.39 2.56
N HIS A 119 -6.46 20.03 1.59
CA HIS A 119 -5.84 21.35 1.70
C HIS A 119 -4.84 21.48 2.86
N GLU A 120 -4.21 20.39 3.27
CA GLU A 120 -3.22 20.42 4.35
C GLU A 120 -1.86 20.89 3.84
N GLU A 121 -1.16 21.64 4.69
CA GLU A 121 0.26 21.93 4.50
C GLU A 121 1.08 20.67 4.78
N ALA A 122 2.09 20.41 3.95
CA ALA A 122 2.87 19.18 4.04
C ALA A 122 3.80 19.20 5.26
N ILE A 123 3.70 18.16 6.10
CA ILE A 123 4.57 17.95 7.25
C ILE A 123 5.70 17.00 6.84
N TYR A 124 6.83 17.56 6.42
CA TYR A 124 7.99 16.78 6.05
C TYR A 124 8.70 16.19 7.27
N LYS A 125 9.26 14.99 7.09
CA LYS A 125 10.17 14.37 8.05
C LYS A 125 11.60 14.57 7.56
N ASP A 126 12.51 15.00 8.44
CA ASP A 126 13.92 15.12 8.10
C ASP A 126 14.49 13.73 7.81
N ILE A 127 14.74 13.43 6.54
CA ILE A 127 15.52 12.28 6.11
C ILE A 127 16.90 12.77 5.72
N GLU A 128 17.93 12.08 6.22
CA GLU A 128 19.32 12.32 5.83
C GLU A 128 19.45 12.23 4.30
N PRO A 129 19.98 13.27 3.62
CA PRO A 129 19.98 13.37 2.15
C PRO A 129 20.66 12.21 1.41
N ASP A 130 21.54 11.46 2.07
CA ASP A 130 22.36 10.38 1.53
C ASP A 130 21.74 8.98 1.70
N LYS A 131 20.65 8.85 2.46
CA LYS A 131 19.99 7.55 2.68
C LYS A 131 18.75 7.40 1.79
N LYS A 132 18.73 6.30 1.02
CA LYS A 132 17.59 5.92 0.21
C LYS A 132 16.44 5.45 1.11
N GLU A 133 15.23 5.90 0.79
CA GLU A 133 14.00 5.39 1.39
C GLU A 133 13.83 3.90 1.05
N ILE A 134 13.33 3.10 1.99
CA ILE A 134 13.07 1.68 1.78
C ILE A 134 11.70 1.48 1.10
N ASP A 135 11.57 0.49 0.21
CA ASP A 135 10.28 0.09 -0.36
C ASP A 135 9.46 -0.64 0.72
N VAL A 136 8.24 -0.19 1.01
CA VAL A 136 7.42 -0.73 2.10
C VAL A 136 6.03 -1.09 1.62
N GLY A 137 5.67 -2.37 1.80
CA GLY A 137 4.31 -2.87 1.63
C GLY A 137 3.93 -3.76 2.79
N SER A 138 2.73 -3.59 3.34
CA SER A 138 2.20 -4.51 4.35
C SER A 138 0.80 -4.97 3.98
N CYS A 139 0.39 -6.09 4.54
CA CYS A 139 -0.91 -6.67 4.29
C CYS A 139 -1.52 -7.17 5.59
N ASP A 140 -2.81 -7.47 5.54
CA ASP A 140 -3.53 -8.06 6.66
C ASP A 140 -4.05 -9.48 6.40
N ARG A 141 -3.60 -10.09 5.29
CA ARG A 141 -4.03 -11.40 4.80
C ARG A 141 -2.84 -12.34 4.56
N TRP A 142 -2.98 -13.59 4.99
CA TRP A 142 -1.92 -14.62 4.90
C TRP A 142 -1.46 -14.90 3.48
N ASN A 143 -2.39 -14.97 2.52
CA ASN A 143 -2.06 -15.25 1.13
C ASN A 143 -1.20 -14.14 0.51
N LEU A 144 -1.56 -12.87 0.74
CA LEU A 144 -0.78 -11.74 0.25
C LEU A 144 0.60 -11.69 0.91
N LEU A 145 0.71 -11.97 2.22
CA LEU A 145 2.01 -12.09 2.88
C LEU A 145 2.88 -13.17 2.22
N TYR A 146 2.30 -14.35 1.96
CA TYR A 146 3.02 -15.44 1.30
C TYR A 146 3.48 -15.07 -0.11
N SER A 147 2.64 -14.35 -0.87
CA SER A 147 3.02 -13.78 -2.16
C SER A 147 4.18 -12.79 -2.03
N MET A 148 4.10 -11.84 -1.09
CA MET A 148 5.13 -10.82 -0.86
C MET A 148 6.49 -11.44 -0.50
N LEU A 149 6.50 -12.49 0.33
CA LEU A 149 7.72 -13.22 0.70
C LEU A 149 8.32 -14.03 -0.45
N LYS A 150 7.54 -14.38 -1.47
CA LYS A 150 8.03 -14.99 -2.71
C LYS A 150 8.55 -13.97 -3.72
N GLY A 151 8.47 -12.68 -3.39
CA GLY A 151 8.80 -11.59 -4.29
C GLY A 151 7.60 -11.06 -5.07
N SER A 152 6.36 -11.44 -4.76
CA SER A 152 5.17 -10.92 -5.45
C SER A 152 4.40 -9.87 -4.65
N TYR A 153 4.20 -8.69 -5.23
CA TYR A 153 3.44 -7.58 -4.62
C TYR A 153 1.94 -7.75 -4.66
N THR A 154 1.45 -8.85 -5.25
CA THR A 154 0.02 -9.11 -5.43
C THR A 154 -0.29 -10.60 -5.32
N GLU A 155 -1.54 -10.96 -5.06
CA GLU A 155 -2.05 -12.34 -5.22
C GLU A 155 -2.39 -12.69 -6.69
N SER A 156 -2.27 -11.73 -7.60
CA SER A 156 -2.56 -11.94 -9.02
C SER A 156 -1.45 -12.72 -9.71
N ASN A 157 -1.82 -13.66 -10.58
CA ASN A 157 -0.87 -14.43 -11.41
C ASN A 157 -0.32 -13.63 -12.61
N THR A 158 -0.57 -12.33 -12.68
CA THR A 158 -0.03 -11.45 -13.72
C THR A 158 1.46 -11.23 -13.55
N SER A 159 2.17 -10.85 -14.62
CA SER A 159 3.58 -10.42 -14.51
C SER A 159 3.76 -9.16 -13.64
N TYR A 160 2.69 -8.40 -13.41
CA TYR A 160 2.70 -7.20 -12.57
C TYR A 160 2.85 -7.55 -11.10
N GLY A 161 3.88 -6.96 -10.47
CA GLY A 161 4.20 -7.20 -9.07
C GLY A 161 5.03 -8.46 -8.81
N ASN A 162 5.30 -9.32 -9.79
CA ASN A 162 6.16 -10.50 -9.62
C ASN A 162 7.64 -10.13 -9.80
N PHE A 163 8.40 -10.12 -8.71
CA PHE A 163 9.86 -9.96 -8.69
C PHE A 163 10.55 -11.32 -8.54
N GLU A 164 11.83 -11.41 -8.91
CA GLU A 164 12.65 -12.59 -8.60
C GLU A 164 12.65 -12.87 -7.10
N SER A 165 12.77 -14.14 -6.71
CA SER A 165 12.67 -14.54 -5.30
C SER A 165 13.76 -13.83 -4.48
N ASP A 166 13.35 -12.87 -3.66
CA ASP A 166 14.23 -12.24 -2.69
C ASP A 166 14.31 -13.12 -1.43
N ARG A 167 15.51 -13.21 -0.86
CA ARG A 167 15.68 -13.82 0.47
C ARG A 167 15.31 -12.79 1.52
N TYR A 168 14.43 -13.17 2.43
CA TYR A 168 14.00 -12.32 3.53
C TYR A 168 14.54 -12.81 4.87
N GLU A 169 14.88 -11.84 5.72
CA GLU A 169 15.24 -12.02 7.12
C GLU A 169 14.13 -11.44 7.99
N PHE A 170 13.79 -12.11 9.09
CA PHE A 170 12.78 -11.64 10.02
C PHE A 170 13.40 -10.70 11.06
N ILE A 171 12.77 -9.54 11.25
CA ILE A 171 13.11 -8.53 12.28
C ILE A 171 12.02 -8.57 13.36
N PRO A 172 12.29 -9.17 14.53
CA PRO A 172 11.31 -9.32 15.60
C PRO A 172 11.03 -8.04 16.40
N GLU A 173 11.97 -7.09 16.40
CA GLU A 173 11.90 -5.84 17.19
C GLU A 173 11.98 -4.65 16.23
N LEU A 174 10.81 -4.19 15.77
CA LEU A 174 10.68 -3.05 14.89
C LEU A 174 9.33 -2.39 15.09
N TYR A 175 9.29 -1.11 15.45
CA TYR A 175 8.05 -0.36 15.52
C TYR A 175 7.91 0.58 14.31
N ILE A 176 6.80 0.43 13.60
CA ILE A 176 6.36 1.37 12.57
C ILE A 176 4.92 1.76 12.84
N LYS A 177 4.62 3.06 12.75
CA LYS A 177 3.27 3.59 12.90
C LYS A 177 2.91 4.47 11.72
N TYR A 178 1.75 4.24 11.14
CA TYR A 178 1.13 5.11 10.13
C TYR A 178 -0.09 5.79 10.72
N GLU A 179 -0.12 7.11 10.68
CA GLU A 179 -1.28 7.92 11.07
C GLU A 179 -1.75 8.79 9.92
N LEU A 180 -2.96 8.54 9.43
CA LEU A 180 -3.60 9.32 8.37
C LEU A 180 -5.03 9.67 8.78
N LEU A 181 -5.35 10.96 8.76
CA LEU A 181 -6.70 11.47 8.94
C LEU A 181 -7.26 11.92 7.58
N THR A 182 -8.49 11.54 7.28
CA THR A 182 -9.20 11.99 6.07
C THR A 182 -10.50 12.67 6.47
N ASN A 183 -11.30 13.10 5.50
CA ASN A 183 -12.65 13.62 5.74
C ASN A 183 -13.60 12.58 6.38
N THR A 184 -13.34 11.28 6.24
CA THR A 184 -14.28 10.20 6.61
C THR A 184 -13.65 9.03 7.36
N GLU A 185 -12.33 8.88 7.31
CA GLU A 185 -11.54 7.79 7.88
C GLU A 185 -10.43 8.31 8.82
N LYS A 186 -10.08 7.49 9.80
CA LYS A 186 -8.87 7.67 10.61
C LYS A 186 -8.09 6.36 10.61
N PHE A 187 -6.90 6.36 10.00
CA PHE A 187 -5.99 5.22 9.99
C PHE A 187 -4.97 5.37 11.11
N ILE A 188 -4.82 4.33 11.93
CA ILE A 188 -3.75 4.17 12.92
C ILE A 188 -3.25 2.74 12.80
N ILE A 189 -2.28 2.51 11.93
CA ILE A 189 -1.77 1.18 11.60
C ILE A 189 -0.41 1.03 12.29
N GLU A 190 -0.29 0.00 13.13
CA GLU A 190 0.92 -0.30 13.89
C GLU A 190 1.50 -1.64 13.45
N HIS A 191 2.83 -1.66 13.34
CA HIS A 191 3.63 -2.85 13.06
C HIS A 191 4.69 -3.01 14.15
N LYS A 192 4.93 -4.25 14.59
CA LYS A 192 5.93 -4.57 15.64
C LYS A 192 7.05 -5.50 15.19
N CYS A 193 6.95 -6.02 13.98
CA CYS A 193 7.97 -6.84 13.36
C CYS A 193 7.85 -6.73 11.84
N ALA A 194 8.87 -7.20 11.12
CA ALA A 194 8.88 -7.19 9.66
C ALA A 194 9.72 -8.30 9.07
N PHE A 195 9.59 -8.48 7.76
CA PHE A 195 10.58 -9.15 6.94
C PHE A 195 11.34 -8.10 6.12
N ILE A 196 12.66 -8.17 6.10
CA ILE A 196 13.51 -7.32 5.25
C ILE A 196 14.24 -8.18 4.23
N ASN A 197 14.35 -7.75 2.98
CA ASN A 197 15.16 -8.50 2.02
C ASN A 197 16.67 -8.36 2.34
N THR A 198 17.48 -9.33 1.93
CA THR A 198 18.91 -9.39 2.29
C THR A 198 19.73 -8.20 1.79
N ILE A 199 19.28 -7.51 0.73
CA ILE A 199 19.91 -6.30 0.20
C ILE A 199 19.38 -5.00 0.83
N LYS A 200 18.43 -5.10 1.78
CA LYS A 200 17.84 -4.00 2.57
C LYS A 200 17.17 -2.91 1.74
N THR A 201 16.56 -3.28 0.63
CA THR A 201 15.80 -2.37 -0.24
C THR A 201 14.30 -2.48 -0.08
N ARG A 202 13.82 -3.53 0.60
CA ARG A 202 12.40 -3.85 0.73
C ARG A 202 12.06 -4.37 2.13
N LEU A 203 10.95 -3.88 2.66
CA LEU A 203 10.44 -4.20 3.98
C LEU A 203 8.95 -4.60 3.90
N ILE A 204 8.61 -5.71 4.53
CA ILE A 204 7.24 -6.20 4.69
C ILE A 204 6.90 -6.20 6.19
N PRO A 205 6.41 -5.08 6.75
CA PRO A 205 6.05 -5.03 8.15
C PRO A 205 4.72 -5.74 8.42
N ILE A 206 4.60 -6.34 9.61
CA ILE A 206 3.45 -7.15 10.03
C ILE A 206 2.54 -6.34 10.95
N GLN A 207 1.26 -6.23 10.60
CA GLN A 207 0.29 -5.39 11.29
C GLN A 207 -0.27 -6.06 12.57
N GLU A 208 -0.24 -5.36 13.70
CA GLU A 208 -0.65 -5.86 15.04
C GLU A 208 -2.14 -6.21 15.17
N ASN A 209 -2.98 -5.65 14.30
CA ASN A 209 -4.43 -5.82 14.34
C ASN A 209 -4.99 -6.64 13.18
N SER A 210 -4.11 -7.29 12.41
CA SER A 210 -4.46 -8.09 11.24
C SER A 210 -4.78 -9.54 11.58
N LEU A 211 -5.25 -10.31 10.59
CA LEU A 211 -5.37 -11.77 10.71
C LEU A 211 -4.02 -12.48 10.84
N LEU A 212 -2.90 -11.78 10.58
CA LEU A 212 -1.55 -12.32 10.71
C LEU A 212 -1.12 -12.43 12.17
N THR A 213 -1.66 -11.55 13.02
CA THR A 213 -1.31 -11.42 14.45
C THR A 213 -2.49 -11.79 15.36
N ARG A 214 -3.72 -11.73 14.86
CA ARG A 214 -4.92 -12.24 15.53
C ARG A 214 -5.05 -13.75 15.30
N ASN A 215 -4.56 -14.50 16.29
CA ASN A 215 -4.65 -15.95 16.51
C ASN A 215 -3.43 -16.78 16.07
N ASN A 216 -2.47 -16.88 16.99
CA ASN A 216 -2.03 -18.17 17.52
C ASN A 216 -1.93 -18.07 19.05
N ARG A 217 -3.05 -17.83 19.74
CA ARG A 217 -3.19 -18.38 21.09
C ARG A 217 -3.54 -19.86 20.91
N ILE A 218 -2.49 -20.67 20.77
CA ILE A 218 -2.56 -22.11 21.06
C ILE A 218 -2.74 -22.25 22.57
#